data_AF-Q18DF9-F1
#
_entry.id   AF-Q18DF9-F1
#
_cell.length_a   1.000
_cell.length_b   1.000
_cell.length_c   1.000
_cell.angle_alpha   90.00
_cell.angle_beta   90.00
_cell.angle_gamma   90.00
#
_symmetry.space_group_name_H-M   'P 1'
#
loop_
_entity.id
_entity.type
_entity.pdbx_description
1 polymer ?
#
loop_
_entity_poly.entity_id
_entity_poly.type
_entity_poly.pdbx_seq_one_letter_code
_entity_poly.pdbx_strand_id
1 'polypeptide(L)'
;MSESESPGGNSPSDMNAADSINAFVDAFIKALKSADGEVDQETIDALEQQGRRLGDAFEMKIKQRQKKIERLQNELAKYKE
;
A
#
# COMPACT_ATOMS: atom_id res chain seq x y z
N MET A 1 2.72 -39.93 -1.70
CA MET A 1 3.77 -38.89 -1.88
C MET A 1 3.67 -38.36 -3.30
N SER A 2 4.19 -37.14 -3.51
CA SER A 2 4.29 -36.37 -4.76
C SER A 2 3.05 -35.51 -5.04
N GLU A 3 2.95 -34.34 -4.41
CA GLU A 3 3.61 -33.07 -4.72
C GLU A 3 2.78 -32.25 -5.71
N SER A 4 1.96 -31.38 -5.12
CA SER A 4 1.24 -30.30 -5.79
C SER A 4 2.23 -29.20 -6.18
N GLU A 5 2.59 -29.13 -7.45
CA GLU A 5 3.16 -27.91 -8.03
C GLU A 5 2.03 -26.89 -8.20
N SER A 6 1.84 -26.05 -7.17
CA SER A 6 1.11 -24.80 -7.33
C SER A 6 1.99 -23.85 -8.14
N PRO A 7 1.54 -23.33 -9.30
CA PRO A 7 2.28 -22.30 -10.01
C PRO A 7 2.32 -21.06 -9.11
N GLY A 8 3.54 -20.62 -8.78
CA GLY A 8 3.80 -19.35 -8.14
C GLY A 8 3.30 -18.22 -9.02
N GLY A 9 2.01 -17.92 -8.91
CA GLY A 9 1.42 -16.71 -9.44
C GLY A 9 2.00 -15.56 -8.64
N ASN A 10 2.88 -14.80 -9.28
CA ASN A 10 3.30 -13.49 -8.80
C ASN A 10 2.04 -12.65 -8.56
N SER A 11 1.60 -12.66 -7.30
CA SER A 11 0.46 -11.87 -6.86
C SER A 11 0.89 -10.40 -6.91
N PRO A 12 0.18 -9.51 -7.62
CA PRO A 12 0.54 -8.09 -7.70
C PRO A 12 0.39 -7.34 -6.35
N SER A 13 0.15 -8.07 -5.26
CA SER A 13 -0.14 -7.56 -3.92
C SER A 13 1.12 -7.34 -3.05
N ASP A 14 2.30 -7.69 -3.54
CA ASP A 14 3.59 -7.53 -2.84
C ASP A 14 4.40 -6.32 -3.31
N MET A 15 3.77 -5.28 -3.86
CA MET A 15 4.41 -3.96 -3.80
C MET A 15 4.44 -3.53 -2.33
N ASN A 16 5.63 -3.58 -1.72
CA ASN A 16 5.83 -3.15 -0.36
C ASN A 16 5.35 -1.70 -0.25
N ALA A 17 4.57 -1.34 0.78
CA ALA A 17 3.99 0.00 0.85
C ALA A 17 5.05 1.10 0.82
N ALA A 18 6.27 0.79 1.28
CA ALA A 18 7.45 1.65 1.14
C ALA A 18 7.85 1.87 -0.33
N ASP A 19 7.79 0.85 -1.18
CA ASP A 19 8.09 0.95 -2.61
C ASP A 19 7.03 1.81 -3.33
N SER A 20 5.77 1.75 -2.90
CA SER A 20 4.70 2.63 -3.42
C SER A 20 4.89 4.09 -3.00
N ILE A 21 5.40 4.35 -1.80
CA ILE A 21 5.71 5.72 -1.33
C ILE A 21 6.91 6.28 -2.07
N ASN A 22 7.97 5.48 -2.24
CA ASN A 22 9.16 5.88 -2.98
C ASN A 22 8.81 6.20 -4.44
N ALA A 23 7.98 5.38 -5.09
CA ALA A 23 7.50 5.65 -6.45
C ALA A 23 6.69 6.96 -6.55
N PHE A 24 5.86 7.28 -5.53
CA PHE A 24 5.13 8.55 -5.47
C PHE A 24 6.08 9.75 -5.31
N VAL A 25 7.05 9.65 -4.40
CA VAL A 25 8.05 10.70 -4.16
C VAL A 25 8.92 10.93 -5.39
N ASP A 26 9.33 9.87 -6.08
CA ASP A 26 10.12 9.96 -7.32
C ASP A 26 9.33 10.62 -8.45
N ALA A 27 8.04 10.29 -8.60
CA ALA A 27 7.15 10.94 -9.56
C ALA A 27 6.97 12.44 -9.24
N PHE A 28 6.79 12.77 -7.96
CA PHE A 28 6.66 14.15 -7.49
C PHE A 28 7.96 14.96 -7.71
N ILE A 29 9.12 14.40 -7.40
CA ILE A 29 10.42 15.05 -7.64
C ILE A 29 10.67 15.22 -9.14
N LYS A 30 10.31 14.23 -9.96
CA LYS A 30 10.45 14.32 -11.42
C LYS A 30 9.60 15.46 -11.96
N ALA A 31 8.33 15.52 -11.58
CA ALA A 31 7.40 16.60 -11.91
C ALA A 31 7.97 17.99 -11.57
N LEU A 32 8.46 18.17 -10.34
CA LEU A 32 9.05 19.42 -9.89
C LEU A 32 10.34 19.80 -10.65
N LYS A 33 11.16 18.81 -11.03
CA LYS A 33 12.40 19.05 -11.80
C LYS A 33 12.14 19.36 -13.27
N SER A 34 11.05 18.85 -13.85
CA SER A 34 10.63 19.19 -15.22
C SER A 34 9.85 20.51 -15.29
N ALA A 35 9.36 21.02 -14.15
CA ALA A 35 8.66 22.29 -14.05
C ALA A 35 9.63 23.49 -13.97
N ASP A 36 10.43 23.69 -15.01
CA ASP A 36 11.14 24.96 -15.26
C ASP A 36 10.17 26.02 -15.88
N GLY A 37 8.87 25.72 -15.93
CA GLY A 37 7.85 26.53 -16.62
C GLY A 37 6.47 26.50 -15.97
N GLU A 38 5.86 25.33 -15.74
CA GLU A 38 4.54 25.19 -15.11
C GLU A 38 4.27 23.70 -14.80
N VAL A 39 3.66 23.38 -13.66
CA VAL A 39 3.17 22.01 -13.38
C VAL A 39 1.84 21.85 -14.12
N ASP A 40 1.79 20.95 -15.11
CA ASP A 40 0.56 20.71 -15.87
C ASP A 40 -0.48 19.90 -15.08
N GLN A 41 -1.73 19.99 -15.52
CA GLN A 41 -2.86 19.30 -14.88
C GLN A 41 -2.71 17.77 -14.94
N GLU A 42 -2.10 17.23 -16.00
CA GLU A 42 -1.85 15.79 -16.12
C GLU A 42 -0.95 15.26 -14.99
N THR A 43 0.07 16.03 -14.65
CA THR A 43 0.97 15.74 -13.53
C THR A 43 0.24 15.80 -12.19
N ILE A 44 -0.63 16.81 -11.99
CA ILE A 44 -1.46 16.92 -10.80
C ILE A 44 -2.39 15.72 -10.67
N ASP A 45 -3.09 15.35 -11.74
CA ASP A 45 -4.05 14.25 -11.77
C ASP A 45 -3.36 12.90 -11.50
N ALA A 46 -2.15 12.70 -12.04
CA ALA A 46 -1.34 11.52 -11.78
C ALA A 46 -0.94 11.41 -10.30
N LEU A 47 -0.51 12.52 -9.69
CA LEU A 47 -0.16 12.58 -8.27
C LEU A 47 -1.38 12.33 -7.39
N GLU A 48 -2.53 12.93 -7.69
CA GLU A 48 -3.76 12.68 -6.94
C GLU A 48 -4.19 11.21 -7.02
N GLN A 49 -4.12 10.60 -8.20
CA GLN A 49 -4.48 9.19 -8.38
C GLN A 49 -3.55 8.28 -7.56
N GLN A 50 -2.24 8.55 -7.57
CA GLN A 50 -1.29 7.81 -6.74
C GLN A 50 -1.54 8.02 -5.24
N GLY A 51 -1.82 9.26 -4.82
CA GLY A 51 -2.17 9.58 -3.44
C GLY A 51 -3.41 8.83 -2.94
N ARG A 52 -4.47 8.76 -3.76
CA ARG A 52 -5.69 7.98 -3.46
C ARG A 52 -5.38 6.49 -3.30
N ARG A 53 -4.65 5.89 -4.26
CA ARG A 53 -4.26 4.47 -4.20
C ARG A 53 -3.45 4.15 -2.95
N LEU A 54 -2.53 5.05 -2.57
CA LEU A 54 -1.74 4.89 -1.36
C LEU A 54 -2.60 5.00 -0.10
N GLY A 55 -3.53 5.95 -0.07
CA GLY A 55 -4.53 6.10 0.99
C GLY A 55 -5.35 4.82 1.20
N ASP A 56 -5.91 4.28 0.12
CA ASP A 56 -6.71 3.05 0.15
C ASP A 56 -5.90 1.84 0.66
N ALA A 57 -4.64 1.73 0.22
CA ALA A 57 -3.73 0.68 0.67
C ALA A 57 -3.44 0.78 2.18
N PHE A 58 -3.24 1.99 2.70
CA PHE A 58 -3.06 2.21 4.13
C PHE A 58 -4.31 1.91 4.93
N GLU A 59 -5.48 2.34 4.46
CA GLU A 59 -6.75 2.08 5.13
C GLU A 59 -7.01 0.56 5.26
N MET A 60 -6.76 -0.21 4.19
CA MET A 60 -6.85 -1.66 4.24
C MET A 60 -5.90 -2.27 5.26
N LYS A 61 -4.63 -1.83 5.30
CA LYS A 61 -3.65 -2.32 6.29
C LYS A 61 -4.05 -1.96 7.72
N ILE A 62 -4.59 -0.77 7.96
CA ILE A 62 -5.09 -0.36 9.29
C ILE A 62 -6.24 -1.27 9.72
N LYS A 63 -7.25 -1.47 8.85
CA LYS A 63 -8.39 -2.36 9.14
C LYS A 63 -7.94 -3.79 9.44
N GLN A 64 -6.98 -4.32 8.69
CA GLN A 64 -6.41 -5.64 8.96
C GLN A 64 -5.71 -5.72 10.32
N ARG A 65 -4.95 -4.68 10.69
CA ARG A 65 -4.28 -4.61 12.00
C ARG A 65 -5.27 -4.47 13.15
N GLN A 66 -6.32 -3.66 12.99
CA GLN A 66 -7.40 -3.52 13.98
C GLN A 66 -8.06 -4.86 14.26
N LYS A 67 -8.47 -5.60 13.22
CA LYS A 67 -9.03 -6.96 13.37
C LYS A 67 -8.07 -7.95 14.03
N LYS A 68 -6.76 -7.77 13.86
CA LYS A 68 -5.76 -8.61 14.54
C LYS A 68 -5.66 -8.24 16.03
N ILE A 69 -5.67 -6.95 16.35
CA ILE A 69 -5.66 -6.46 17.74
C ILE A 69 -6.90 -6.95 18.48
N GLU A 70 -8.09 -6.81 17.89
CA GLU A 70 -9.34 -7.27 18.50
C GLU A 70 -9.32 -8.78 18.79
N ARG A 71 -8.82 -9.60 17.85
CA ARG A 71 -8.67 -11.04 18.06
C ARG A 71 -7.74 -11.35 19.24
N LEU A 72 -6.58 -10.70 19.29
CA LEU A 72 -5.62 -10.90 20.38
C LEU A 72 -6.18 -10.43 21.73
N GLN A 73 -6.93 -9.32 21.76
CA GLN A 73 -7.59 -8.84 22.98
C GLN A 73 -8.63 -9.85 23.47
N ASN A 74 -9.43 -10.41 22.57
CA ASN A 74 -10.42 -11.44 22.91
C ASN A 74 -9.76 -12.74 23.41
N GLU A 75 -8.66 -13.17 22.79
CA GLU A 75 -7.89 -14.31 23.28
C GLU A 75 -7.30 -14.04 24.66
N LEU A 76 -6.70 -12.87 24.87
CA LEU A 76 -6.14 -12.47 26.17
C LEU A 76 -7.22 -12.43 27.27
N ALA A 77 -8.43 -11.98 26.95
CA ALA A 77 -9.55 -11.97 27.88
C ALA A 77 -9.93 -13.39 28.31
N LYS A 78 -9.99 -14.34 27.37
CA LYS A 78 -10.28 -15.76 27.66
C LYS A 78 -9.21 -16.43 28.53
N TYR A 79 -7.95 -16.04 28.40
CA TYR A 79 -6.87 -16.56 29.25
C TYR A 79 -6.89 -15.99 30.69
N LYS A 80 -7.67 -14.93 30.95
CA LYS A 80 -7.80 -14.30 32.28
C LYS A 80 -9.03 -14.78 33.06
N GLU A 81 -9.95 -15.48 32.42
CA GLU A 81 -11.04 -16.25 33.09
C GLU A 81 -10.54 -17.63 33.50
#